data_AF-A0A940TTM0-F1
#
_entry.id   AF-A0A940TTM0-F1
#
_cell.length_a   1.000
_cell.length_b   1.000
_cell.length_c   1.000
_cell.angle_alpha   90.00
_cell.angle_beta   90.00
_cell.angle_gamma   90.00
#
_symmetry.space_group_name_H-M   'P 1'
#
loop_
_entity.id
_entity.type
_entity.pdbx_description
1 polymer ?
#
loop_
_entity_poly.entity_id
_entity_poly.type
_entity_poly.pdbx_seq_one_letter_code
_entity_poly.pdbx_strand_id
1 'polypeptide(L)'
;MVDMQRIESITHAYTQAPWRRQMQYLILFLLILVFAALVAGLYLNVTAQSATIGSEIQIMQAEIIRLERENAGLQAYLGDLMSAENMHRRARELGFEPVQIDQAVYLLVPGYVERQPIMVAPTYQRQVARASVRPPEYTEPLFPWLERRIMKVIFPVLETRQ
;
A
#
# COMPACT_ATOMS: atom_id res chain seq x y z
N MET A 1 -24.79 -78.00 -52.33
CA MET A 1 -24.22 -78.52 -51.08
C MET A 1 -23.24 -77.46 -50.60
N VAL A 2 -23.76 -76.45 -49.88
CA VAL A 2 -23.39 -76.06 -48.49
C VAL A 2 -21.95 -75.50 -48.43
N ASP A 3 -21.64 -74.25 -48.10
CA ASP A 3 -22.34 -73.26 -47.28
C ASP A 3 -21.99 -71.81 -47.65
N MET A 4 -22.91 -70.91 -47.33
CA MET A 4 -22.82 -69.45 -47.45
C MET A 4 -22.64 -68.88 -46.02
N GLN A 5 -22.05 -67.67 -45.95
CA GLN A 5 -22.27 -66.66 -44.89
C GLN A 5 -21.24 -66.56 -43.75
N ARG A 6 -20.60 -65.38 -43.74
CA ARG A 6 -20.67 -64.39 -42.65
C ARG A 6 -20.07 -64.82 -41.32
N ILE A 7 -18.87 -64.28 -41.01
CA ILE A 7 -18.64 -63.48 -39.79
C ILE A 7 -17.49 -62.51 -40.12
N GLU A 8 -17.79 -61.34 -40.69
CA GLU A 8 -17.75 -60.07 -39.96
C GLU A 8 -16.52 -59.92 -39.06
N SER A 9 -15.60 -59.06 -39.51
CA SER A 9 -14.78 -58.19 -38.66
C SER A 9 -14.45 -58.76 -37.28
N ILE A 10 -13.34 -59.48 -37.16
CA ILE A 10 -12.67 -59.63 -35.86
C ILE A 10 -11.99 -58.29 -35.55
N THR A 11 -12.86 -57.34 -35.24
CA THR A 11 -12.68 -56.29 -34.27
C THR A 11 -11.87 -56.81 -33.10
N HIS A 12 -10.56 -56.66 -33.14
CA HIS A 12 -9.80 -56.23 -31.99
C HIS A 12 -8.64 -55.39 -32.53
N ALA A 13 -9.02 -54.23 -33.09
CA ALA A 13 -8.29 -53.03 -32.76
C ALA A 13 -8.10 -53.08 -31.24
N TYR A 14 -6.93 -53.54 -30.79
CA TYR A 14 -6.58 -53.59 -29.39
C TYR A 14 -6.48 -52.13 -29.00
N THR A 15 -7.64 -51.61 -28.60
CA THR A 15 -7.88 -50.24 -28.24
C THR A 15 -6.76 -49.86 -27.30
N GLN A 16 -5.92 -48.98 -27.80
CA GLN A 16 -4.82 -48.30 -27.13
C GLN A 16 -4.96 -48.44 -25.61
N ALA A 17 -4.06 -49.22 -25.01
CA ALA A 17 -4.07 -49.62 -23.60
C ALA A 17 -4.83 -48.63 -22.69
N PRO A 18 -6.07 -48.95 -22.27
CA PRO A 18 -6.94 -48.02 -21.52
C PRO A 18 -6.31 -47.60 -20.16
N TRP A 19 -5.29 -48.34 -19.71
CA TRP A 19 -4.39 -48.00 -18.60
C TRP A 19 -3.87 -46.56 -18.65
N ARG A 20 -3.54 -46.03 -19.85
CA ARG A 20 -3.01 -44.65 -19.96
C ARG A 20 -4.05 -43.60 -19.56
N ARG A 21 -5.32 -43.81 -19.93
CA ARG A 21 -6.42 -42.90 -19.61
C ARG A 21 -6.75 -42.92 -18.11
N GLN A 22 -6.71 -44.10 -17.50
CA GLN A 22 -6.90 -44.26 -16.05
C GLN A 22 -5.77 -43.58 -15.26
N MET A 23 -4.52 -43.73 -15.68
CA MET A 23 -3.38 -43.05 -15.06
C MET A 23 -3.39 -41.54 -15.28
N GLN A 24 -3.87 -41.07 -16.44
CA GLN A 24 -4.04 -39.63 -16.69
C GLN A 24 -5.03 -38.99 -15.73
N TYR A 25 -6.18 -39.62 -15.44
CA TYR A 25 -7.12 -39.10 -14.46
C TYR A 25 -6.56 -39.10 -13.04
N LEU A 26 -5.78 -40.12 -12.67
CA LEU A 26 -5.11 -40.17 -11.38
C LEU A 26 -4.10 -39.02 -11.23
N ILE A 27 -3.28 -38.79 -12.27
CA ILE A 27 -2.30 -37.70 -12.30
C ILE A 27 -3.01 -36.34 -12.32
N LEU A 28 -4.08 -36.18 -13.09
CA LEU A 28 -4.87 -34.95 -13.15
C LEU A 28 -5.50 -34.63 -11.79
N PHE A 29 -6.08 -35.63 -11.13
CA PHE A 29 -6.64 -35.50 -9.79
C PHE A 29 -5.57 -35.07 -8.78
N LEU A 30 -4.39 -35.72 -8.82
CA LEU A 30 -3.27 -35.37 -7.95
C LEU A 30 -2.76 -33.95 -8.24
N LEU A 31 -2.69 -33.54 -9.50
CA LEU A 31 -2.30 -32.19 -9.91
C LEU A 31 -3.27 -31.14 -9.37
N ILE A 32 -4.57 -31.37 -9.49
CA ILE A 32 -5.62 -30.49 -8.94
C ILE A 32 -5.49 -30.39 -7.43
N LEU A 33 -5.24 -31.51 -6.75
CA LEU A 33 -5.11 -31.55 -5.30
C LEU A 33 -3.86 -30.78 -4.82
N VAL A 34 -2.72 -30.95 -5.50
CA VAL A 34 -1.50 -30.18 -5.22
C VAL A 34 -1.72 -28.69 -5.50
N PHE A 35 -2.38 -28.35 -6.60
CA PHE A 35 -2.70 -26.95 -6.93
C PHE A 35 -3.61 -26.32 -5.86
N ALA A 36 -4.66 -27.03 -5.43
CA ALA A 36 -5.53 -26.59 -4.35
C ALA A 36 -4.77 -26.40 -3.03
N ALA A 37 -3.84 -27.32 -2.70
CA ALA A 37 -3.00 -27.19 -1.52
C ALA A 37 -2.05 -25.99 -1.59
N LEU A 38 -1.48 -25.68 -2.76
CA LEU A 38 -0.67 -24.48 -2.98
C LEU A 38 -1.49 -23.20 -2.82
N VAL A 39 -2.69 -23.16 -3.39
CA VAL A 39 -3.62 -22.01 -3.26
C VAL A 39 -4.02 -21.83 -1.79
N ALA A 40 -4.37 -22.91 -1.09
CA ALA A 40 -4.69 -22.87 0.33
C ALA A 40 -3.51 -22.41 1.19
N GLY A 41 -2.30 -22.91 0.91
CA GLY A 41 -1.08 -22.50 1.60
C GLY A 41 -0.74 -21.03 1.36
N LEU A 42 -0.87 -20.55 0.12
CA LEU A 42 -0.67 -19.14 -0.21
C LEU A 42 -1.70 -18.25 0.50
N TYR A 43 -2.98 -18.65 0.48
CA TYR A 43 -4.04 -17.90 1.14
C TYR A 43 -3.84 -17.83 2.66
N LEU A 44 -3.39 -18.92 3.27
CA LEU A 44 -3.07 -18.97 4.70
C LEU A 44 -1.85 -18.10 5.04
N ASN A 45 -0.81 -18.12 4.21
CA ASN A 45 0.40 -17.33 4.40
C ASN A 45 0.13 -15.81 4.25
N VAL A 46 -0.67 -15.41 3.26
CA VAL A 46 -1.08 -14.01 3.05
C VAL A 46 -1.91 -13.49 4.22
N THR A 47 -2.78 -14.32 4.78
CA THR A 47 -3.63 -13.94 5.93
C THR A 47 -2.79 -13.81 7.20
N ALA A 48 -1.84 -14.71 7.43
CA ALA A 48 -0.99 -14.69 8.62
C ALA A 48 0.00 -13.51 8.62
N GLN A 49 0.60 -13.18 7.47
CA GLN A 49 1.61 -12.11 7.38
C GLN A 49 0.99 -10.71 7.40
N SER A 50 -0.25 -10.57 6.92
CA SER A 50 -1.01 -9.30 6.95
C SER A 50 -1.40 -8.87 8.37
N ALA A 51 -1.60 -9.82 9.29
CA ALA A 51 -1.99 -9.52 10.67
C ALA A 51 -0.86 -8.87 11.49
N THR A 52 0.38 -9.32 11.32
CA THR A 52 1.54 -8.78 12.07
C THR A 52 1.97 -7.41 11.54
N ILE A 53 2.10 -7.26 10.21
CA ILE A 53 2.49 -6.00 9.59
C ILE A 53 1.40 -4.93 9.78
N GLY A 54 0.12 -5.32 9.72
CA GLY A 54 -1.00 -4.39 9.94
C GLY A 54 -1.04 -3.82 11.36
N SER A 55 -0.69 -4.62 12.36
CA SER A 55 -0.65 -4.18 13.76
C SER A 55 0.44 -3.13 14.02
N GLU A 56 1.64 -3.35 13.47
CA GLU A 56 2.76 -2.41 13.61
C GLU A 56 2.45 -1.06 12.96
N ILE A 57 1.80 -1.07 11.79
CA ILE A 57 1.31 0.15 11.13
C ILE A 57 0.28 0.87 12.00
N GLN A 58 -0.66 0.15 12.62
CA GLN A 58 -1.65 0.76 13.52
C GLN A 58 -0.99 1.40 14.75
N ILE A 59 0.01 0.76 15.34
CA ILE A 59 0.77 1.29 16.47
C ILE A 59 1.50 2.57 16.06
N MET A 60 2.22 2.56 14.93
CA MET A 60 2.90 3.74 14.42
C MET A 60 1.92 4.89 14.13
N GLN A 61 0.76 4.58 13.54
CA GLN A 61 -0.26 5.58 13.24
C GLN A 61 -0.86 6.20 14.52
N ALA A 62 -1.08 5.38 15.54
CA ALA A 62 -1.53 5.85 16.85
C ALA A 62 -0.49 6.78 17.50
N GLU A 63 0.79 6.45 17.38
CA GLU A 63 1.88 7.29 17.91
C GLU A 63 1.99 8.62 17.16
N ILE A 64 1.85 8.62 15.83
CA ILE A 64 1.79 9.86 15.03
C ILE A 64 0.67 10.77 15.54
N ILE A 65 -0.55 10.23 15.68
CA ILE A 65 -1.71 11.01 16.16
C ILE A 65 -1.47 11.55 17.57
N ARG A 66 -0.81 10.77 18.44
CA ARG A 66 -0.47 11.20 19.80
C ARG A 66 0.48 12.41 19.77
N LEU A 67 1.55 12.33 19.00
CA LEU A 67 2.55 13.38 18.86
C LEU A 67 1.99 14.65 18.22
N GLU A 68 1.12 14.51 17.22
CA GLU A 68 0.45 15.66 16.60
C GLU A 68 -0.43 16.42 17.60
N ARG A 69 -1.19 15.69 18.43
CA ARG A 69 -2.00 16.31 19.49
C ARG A 69 -1.14 17.01 20.53
N GLU A 70 -0.01 16.41 20.92
CA GLU A 70 0.93 17.02 21.86
C GLU A 70 1.52 18.32 21.30
N ASN A 71 1.97 18.31 20.04
CA ASN A 71 2.50 19.50 19.37
C ASN A 71 1.43 20.60 19.25
N ALA A 72 0.20 20.24 18.86
CA ALA A 72 -0.90 21.20 18.82
C ALA A 72 -1.20 21.82 20.20
N GLY A 73 -1.14 21.02 21.27
CA GLY A 73 -1.28 21.50 22.65
C GLY A 73 -0.16 22.47 23.04
N LEU A 74 1.09 22.15 22.71
CA LEU A 74 2.25 23.02 22.96
C LEU A 74 2.16 24.33 22.18
N GLN A 75 1.74 24.28 20.92
CA GLN A 75 1.53 25.48 20.10
C GLN A 75 0.43 26.37 20.67
N ALA A 76 -0.68 25.79 21.14
CA ALA A 76 -1.75 26.54 21.81
C ALA A 76 -1.23 27.20 23.09
N TYR A 77 -0.43 26.48 23.89
CA TYR A 77 0.18 27.02 25.10
C TYR A 77 1.15 28.18 24.81
N LEU A 78 2.01 28.04 23.80
CA LEU A 78 2.89 29.12 23.36
C LEU A 78 2.10 30.33 22.85
N GLY A 79 1.04 30.08 22.09
CA GLY A 79 0.13 31.12 21.60
C GLY A 79 -0.53 31.90 22.74
N ASP A 80 -0.96 31.21 23.79
CA ASP A 80 -1.49 31.85 25.00
C ASP A 80 -0.40 32.69 25.69
N LEU A 81 0.78 32.12 25.94
CA LEU A 81 1.87 32.81 26.62
C LEU A 81 2.35 34.05 25.87
N MET A 82 2.44 33.98 24.54
CA MET A 82 2.82 35.08 23.66
C MET A 82 1.64 35.96 23.24
N SER A 83 0.44 35.72 23.77
CA SER A 83 -0.72 36.54 23.44
C SER A 83 -0.49 37.99 23.88
N ALA A 84 -1.05 38.93 23.10
CA ALA A 84 -0.99 40.35 23.43
C ALA A 84 -1.52 40.62 24.84
N GLU A 85 -2.55 39.90 25.28
CA GLU A 85 -3.11 40.02 26.62
C GLU A 85 -2.11 39.61 27.71
N ASN A 86 -1.48 38.44 27.60
CA ASN A 86 -0.48 38.00 28.58
C ASN A 86 0.80 38.85 28.52
N MET A 87 1.16 39.41 27.36
CA MET A 87 2.25 40.39 27.25
C MET A 87 1.89 41.72 27.93
N HIS A 88 0.69 42.25 27.69
CA HIS A 88 0.21 43.48 28.32
C HIS A 88 0.09 43.35 29.84
N ARG A 89 -0.44 42.22 30.33
CA ARG A 89 -0.51 41.93 31.77
C ARG A 89 0.87 41.99 32.41
N ARG A 90 1.85 41.26 31.84
CA ARG A 90 3.24 41.26 32.33
C ARG A 90 3.90 42.64 32.26
N ALA A 91 3.63 43.42 31.21
CA ALA A 91 4.14 44.78 31.10
C ALA A 91 3.62 45.67 32.24
N ARG A 92 2.31 45.59 32.55
CA ARG A 92 1.72 46.32 33.69
C ARG A 92 2.27 45.87 35.04
N GLU A 93 2.46 44.56 35.23
CA GLU A 93 3.08 44.01 36.45
C GLU A 93 4.52 44.51 36.67
N LEU A 94 5.24 44.80 35.59
CA LEU A 94 6.57 45.41 35.62
C LEU A 94 6.55 46.94 35.76
N GLY A 95 5.37 47.56 35.85
CA GLY A 95 5.20 49.00 35.97
C GLY A 95 5.28 49.77 34.65
N PHE A 96 5.21 49.10 33.50
CA PHE A 96 5.07 49.77 32.22
C PHE A 96 3.63 50.23 32.01
N GLU A 97 3.49 51.44 31.48
CA GLU A 97 2.21 52.02 31.07
C GLU A 97 2.16 52.18 29.54
N PRO A 98 0.97 52.15 28.92
CA PRO A 98 0.81 52.41 27.50
C PRO A 98 1.36 53.79 27.12
N VAL A 99 2.20 53.84 26.09
CA VAL A 99 2.78 55.11 25.61
C VAL A 99 1.69 55.95 24.93
N GLN A 100 1.64 57.24 25.26
CA GLN A 100 0.78 58.19 24.57
C GLN A 100 1.55 58.85 23.42
N ILE A 101 0.84 59.28 22.37
CA ILE A 101 1.45 59.80 21.13
C ILE A 101 2.30 61.04 21.40
N ASP A 102 1.89 61.87 22.36
CA ASP A 102 2.62 63.08 22.80
C ASP A 102 3.93 62.78 23.52
N GLN A 103 4.14 61.53 23.96
CA GLN A 103 5.37 61.07 24.62
C GLN A 103 6.32 60.35 23.65
N ALA A 104 5.91 60.12 22.40
CA ALA A 104 6.70 59.37 21.43
C ALA A 104 7.80 60.24 20.80
N VAL A 105 9.06 59.83 20.95
CA VAL A 105 10.20 60.46 20.28
C VAL A 105 10.56 59.65 19.03
N TYR A 106 10.42 60.26 17.85
CA TYR A 106 10.77 59.63 16.58
C TYR A 106 12.24 59.89 16.24
N LEU A 107 12.98 58.81 16.00
CA LEU A 107 14.38 58.86 15.61
C LEU A 107 14.52 58.35 14.17
N LEU A 108 15.02 59.20 13.26
CA LEU A 108 15.31 58.77 11.90
C LEU A 108 16.57 57.91 11.92
N VAL A 109 16.42 56.63 11.58
CA VAL A 109 17.55 55.69 11.46
C VAL A 109 17.97 55.64 9.98
N PRO A 110 19.16 56.20 9.62
CA PRO A 110 19.63 56.16 8.25
C PRO A 110 19.87 54.71 7.81
N GLY A 111 19.35 54.33 6.64
CA GLY A 111 19.47 52.98 6.11
C GLY A 111 18.44 51.97 6.64
N TYR A 112 17.37 52.43 7.31
CA TYR A 112 16.27 51.55 7.68
C TYR A 112 15.63 50.91 6.44
N VAL A 113 15.71 49.59 6.35
CA VAL A 113 15.00 48.79 5.35
C VAL A 113 13.75 48.26 6.01
N GLU A 114 12.58 48.57 5.43
CA GLU A 114 11.29 48.14 5.97
C GLU A 114 11.25 46.61 6.11
N ARG A 115 10.75 46.14 7.27
CA ARG A 115 10.68 44.71 7.53
C ARG A 115 9.67 44.08 6.58
N GLN A 116 10.16 43.40 5.56
CA GLN A 116 9.28 42.64 4.67
C GLN A 116 8.52 41.60 5.52
N PRO A 117 7.18 41.49 5.35
CA PRO A 117 6.41 40.51 6.11
C PRO A 117 6.93 39.11 5.78
N ILE A 118 7.62 38.51 6.74
CA ILE A 118 8.04 37.12 6.67
C ILE A 118 6.74 36.32 6.71
N MET A 119 6.41 35.62 5.63
CA MET A 119 5.24 34.74 5.58
C MET A 119 5.49 33.58 6.56
N VAL A 120 4.96 33.71 7.78
CA VAL A 120 5.14 32.74 8.88
C VAL A 120 4.23 31.52 8.73
N ALA A 121 3.26 31.56 7.80
CA ALA A 121 2.52 30.38 7.43
C ALA A 121 3.48 29.43 6.70
N PRO A 122 3.69 28.19 7.19
CA PRO A 122 4.37 27.20 6.38
C PRO A 122 3.57 27.13 5.07
N THR A 123 4.22 27.43 3.95
CA THR A 123 3.68 27.02 2.66
C THR A 123 3.52 25.53 2.81
N TYR A 124 2.28 25.05 3.01
CA TYR A 124 1.95 23.65 2.85
C TYR A 124 2.15 23.37 1.37
N GLN A 125 3.41 23.29 0.96
CA GLN A 125 3.79 22.48 -0.17
C GLN A 125 3.34 21.11 0.31
N ARG A 126 2.12 20.74 -0.07
CA ARG A 126 1.70 19.35 -0.07
C ARG A 126 2.81 18.70 -0.88
N GLN A 127 3.79 18.16 -0.18
CA GLN A 127 4.64 17.12 -0.71
C GLN A 127 3.60 16.04 -0.98
N VAL A 128 2.98 16.11 -2.16
CA VAL A 128 2.74 14.91 -2.94
C VAL A 128 4.12 14.31 -2.99
N ALA A 129 4.43 13.52 -1.95
CA ALA A 129 5.51 12.57 -1.97
C ALA A 129 5.35 11.97 -3.34
N ARG A 130 6.27 12.31 -4.26
CA ARG A 130 6.24 11.82 -5.63
C ARG A 130 5.95 10.36 -5.45
N ALA A 131 4.73 9.94 -5.80
CA ALA A 131 4.19 8.66 -5.35
C ALA A 131 5.31 7.68 -5.60
N SER A 132 5.93 7.16 -4.52
CA SER A 132 7.11 6.33 -4.64
C SER A 132 6.74 5.36 -5.74
N VAL A 133 7.43 5.45 -6.88
CA VAL A 133 7.03 4.75 -8.10
C VAL A 133 7.19 3.28 -7.75
N ARG A 134 6.13 2.75 -7.16
CA ARG A 134 6.05 1.41 -6.65
C ARG A 134 6.25 0.58 -7.91
N PRO A 135 7.19 -0.38 -7.92
CA PRO A 135 7.37 -1.22 -9.09
C PRO A 135 5.99 -1.74 -9.52
N PRO A 136 5.64 -1.65 -10.82
CA PRO A 136 4.27 -1.94 -11.29
C PRO A 136 3.81 -3.35 -10.91
N GLU A 137 4.77 -4.25 -10.68
CA GLU A 137 4.60 -5.61 -10.17
C GLU A 137 3.85 -5.68 -8.82
N TYR A 138 3.92 -4.65 -7.97
CA TYR A 138 3.20 -4.59 -6.68
C TYR A 138 1.92 -3.75 -6.73
N THR A 139 1.54 -3.26 -7.91
CA THR A 139 0.31 -2.49 -8.14
C THR A 139 -0.65 -3.24 -9.07
N GLU A 140 -0.20 -4.35 -9.65
CA GLU A 140 -1.00 -5.21 -10.50
C GLU A 140 -1.94 -6.11 -9.67
N PRO A 141 -3.20 -6.31 -10.09
CA PRO A 141 -4.07 -7.30 -9.47
C PRO A 141 -3.46 -8.70 -9.60
N LEU A 142 -3.55 -9.50 -8.54
CA LEU A 142 -2.93 -10.83 -8.45
C LEU A 142 -3.35 -11.78 -9.59
N PHE A 143 -4.63 -11.70 -10.00
CA PHE A 143 -5.22 -12.58 -11.00
C PHE A 143 -4.59 -12.43 -12.41
N PRO A 144 -4.50 -11.21 -13.00
CA PRO A 144 -3.77 -10.95 -14.25
C PRO A 144 -2.33 -11.45 -14.28
N TRP A 145 -1.56 -11.24 -13.20
CA TRP A 145 -0.19 -11.73 -13.10
C TRP A 145 -0.14 -13.26 -13.09
N LEU A 146 -1.03 -13.89 -12.32
CA LEU A 146 -1.12 -15.34 -12.17
C LEU A 146 -1.47 -16.02 -13.50
N GLU A 147 -2.43 -15.47 -14.24
CA GLU A 147 -2.84 -15.96 -15.55
C GLU A 147 -1.65 -16.01 -16.52
N ARG A 148 -0.91 -14.91 -16.65
CA ARG A 148 0.28 -14.85 -17.51
C ARG A 148 1.35 -15.86 -17.10
N ARG A 149 1.55 -16.06 -15.79
CA ARG A 149 2.55 -17.00 -15.29
C ARG A 149 2.16 -18.45 -15.59
N ILE A 150 0.90 -18.80 -15.40
CA ILE A 150 0.37 -20.15 -15.68
C ILE A 150 0.42 -20.43 -17.19
N MET A 151 -0.01 -19.49 -18.02
CA MET A 151 0.06 -19.64 -19.49
C MET A 151 1.51 -19.83 -19.97
N LYS A 152 2.47 -19.08 -19.43
CA LYS A 152 3.90 -19.24 -19.78
C LYS A 152 4.45 -20.65 -19.48
N VAL A 153 3.90 -21.34 -18.49
CA VAL A 153 4.35 -22.68 -18.09
C VAL A 153 3.62 -23.79 -18.86
N ILE A 154 2.35 -23.59 -19.23
CA ILE A 154 1.52 -24.62 -19.87
C ILE A 154 1.78 -24.72 -21.39
N PHE A 155 1.98 -23.60 -22.09
CA PHE A 155 2.13 -23.60 -23.55
C PHE A 155 3.37 -24.34 -24.10
N PRO A 156 4.58 -24.34 -23.49
CA PRO A 156 5.72 -25.07 -24.06
C PRO A 156 5.62 -26.60 -23.95
N VAL A 157 4.66 -27.14 -23.18
CA VAL A 157 4.50 -28.60 -22.99
C VAL A 157 3.64 -29.23 -24.10
N LEU A 158 2.86 -28.46 -24.85
CA LEU A 158 1.93 -28.99 -25.86
C LEU A 158 2.50 -29.00 -27.30
N GLU A 159 3.67 -28.39 -27.53
CA GLU A 159 4.20 -28.17 -28.88
C GLU A 159 5.29 -29.18 -29.32
N THR A 160 5.55 -30.22 -28.51
CA THR A 160 6.57 -31.25 -28.81
C THR A 160 6.01 -32.60 -29.28
N ARG A 161 4.82 -32.64 -29.88
CA ARG A 161 4.38 -33.81 -30.68
C ARG A 161 3.53 -33.39 -31.89
N GLN A 162 4.20 -33.04 -32.96
CA GLN A 162 3.82 -33.42 -34.33
C GLN A 162 5.02 -34.18 -34.92
#